data_AF-A0A409YI16-F1
#
_entry.id   AF-A0A409YI16-F1
#
_cell.length_a   1.000
_cell.length_b   1.000
_cell.length_c   1.000
_cell.angle_alpha   90.00
_cell.angle_beta   90.00
_cell.angle_gamma   90.00
#
_symmetry.space_group_name_H-M   'P 1'
#
loop_
_entity.id
_entity.type
_entity.pdbx_description
1 polymer ?
#
loop_
_entity_poly.entity_id
_entity_poly.type
_entity_poly.pdbx_seq_one_letter_code
_entity_poly.pdbx_strand_id
1 'polypeptide(L)'
;MSDNQPLSNVEDLNTSESRKRQRQTDANSAGNDVEEKNASSAVEPQAKRHKTIDTLFFGAKKPSGAVATGASSSSILPKLNAIPFSMVSYVNSMSDEEKSLLKLECEVMGKSWLKVLKDEIRKPYFLTLKRFLLKQGVHSTEDTPPNVKVYPPPKWIYSWSQTPLGKVRVVILGQDPYHGPGQAHGLCFSVMKGVTTPPSLKNGHSEFLLEAQRLKCHYLQIFAEIKAEYPEFKIPNHGNLSAWAEAGVLLLNSALTVEAGRPNSHAEKGWEKFTDSVIDIVDKYGGANLPSGANREATGFGRGVVFMAWGVHAGKRVARMSKTKHLILKSAHPSPHSFEKGFSGNGHFKKANEWLETKYGADARVDWCSLD
;
A
#
# COMPACT_ATOMS: atom_id res chain seq x y z
N MET A 1 24.00 -2.24 68.36
CA MET A 1 23.40 -1.83 69.63
C MET A 1 22.34 -0.79 69.26
N SER A 2 21.10 -1.20 69.03
CA SER A 2 20.07 -1.49 70.05
C SER A 2 19.18 -0.25 70.24
N ASP A 3 17.85 -0.28 70.17
CA ASP A 3 16.88 -1.38 70.00
C ASP A 3 15.54 -0.86 69.37
N ASN A 4 14.70 -1.80 68.89
CA ASN A 4 13.21 -1.84 68.80
C ASN A 4 12.38 -0.56 68.47
N GLN A 5 11.49 -0.50 67.45
CA GLN A 5 10.22 -1.26 67.24
C GLN A 5 9.22 -1.21 68.43
N PRO A 6 7.88 -1.40 68.29
CA PRO A 6 7.04 -1.68 67.08
C PRO A 6 5.69 -0.88 67.03
N LEU A 7 4.72 -1.41 66.27
CA LEU A 7 3.24 -1.27 66.35
C LEU A 7 2.57 -0.25 65.41
N SER A 8 1.43 -0.56 64.73
CA SER A 8 0.73 -1.85 64.50
C SER A 8 -0.43 -1.68 63.49
N ASN A 9 -0.70 -2.72 62.67
CA ASN A 9 -1.97 -3.27 62.11
C ASN A 9 -3.09 -2.28 61.63
N VAL A 10 -4.02 -2.59 60.71
CA VAL A 10 -4.93 -3.74 60.45
C VAL A 10 -5.34 -3.56 58.95
N GLU A 11 -5.30 -4.55 58.04
CA GLU A 11 -6.41 -5.47 57.61
C GLU A 11 -7.73 -4.69 57.26
N ASP A 12 -8.55 -4.96 56.22
CA ASP A 12 -8.87 -6.13 55.36
C ASP A 12 -9.35 -5.62 53.95
N LEU A 13 -9.13 -6.25 52.79
CA LEU A 13 -9.60 -7.53 52.18
C LEU A 13 -11.01 -7.54 51.50
N ASN A 14 -11.09 -8.30 50.38
CA ASN A 14 -12.26 -8.86 49.66
C ASN A 14 -13.13 -7.94 48.74
N THR A 15 -13.22 -8.15 47.40
CA THR A 15 -13.98 -9.16 46.58
C THR A 15 -15.52 -8.99 46.61
N SER A 16 -16.35 -9.27 45.58
CA SER A 16 -16.21 -9.71 44.18
C SER A 16 -17.57 -9.61 43.43
N GLU A 17 -17.54 -9.64 42.09
CA GLU A 17 -18.53 -10.23 41.15
C GLU A 17 -20.09 -10.10 41.28
N SER A 18 -20.70 -9.61 40.19
CA SER A 18 -21.76 -10.28 39.38
C SER A 18 -23.27 -10.39 39.78
N ARG A 19 -24.11 -9.80 38.88
CA ARG A 19 -25.42 -10.26 38.34
C ARG A 19 -26.69 -10.34 39.23
N LYS A 20 -27.79 -9.69 38.79
CA LYS A 20 -29.09 -10.33 38.37
C LYS A 20 -30.23 -9.34 37.97
N ARG A 21 -31.32 -9.92 37.40
CA ARG A 21 -32.64 -9.34 36.95
C ARG A 21 -32.60 -8.68 35.55
N GLN A 22 -33.28 -9.12 34.47
CA GLN A 22 -34.32 -10.14 34.14
C GLN A 22 -35.80 -9.67 34.10
N ARG A 23 -36.43 -9.83 32.91
CA ARG A 23 -37.88 -9.74 32.53
C ARG A 23 -38.52 -8.32 32.53
N GLN A 24 -39.61 -8.00 31.80
CA GLN A 24 -40.61 -8.84 31.09
C GLN A 24 -41.39 -8.11 29.93
N THR A 25 -41.71 -8.86 28.86
CA THR A 25 -42.91 -8.89 27.96
C THR A 25 -43.50 -7.70 27.15
N ASP A 26 -44.28 -8.14 26.14
CA ASP A 26 -45.45 -7.53 25.46
C ASP A 26 -45.20 -6.58 24.26
N ALA A 27 -45.98 -6.60 23.16
CA ALA A 27 -46.94 -7.57 22.58
C ALA A 27 -47.32 -7.12 21.13
N ASN A 28 -48.14 -7.91 20.42
CA ASN A 28 -48.90 -7.57 19.19
C ASN A 28 -48.12 -7.34 17.87
N SER A 29 -48.68 -7.59 16.66
CA SER A 29 -49.85 -8.41 16.27
C SER A 29 -49.90 -8.61 14.74
N ALA A 30 -50.23 -9.85 14.33
CA ALA A 30 -51.27 -10.25 13.35
C ALA A 30 -51.35 -9.67 11.91
N GLY A 31 -51.67 -10.61 10.99
CA GLY A 31 -52.27 -10.36 9.66
C GLY A 31 -51.28 -10.30 8.49
N ASN A 32 -51.49 -10.97 7.35
CA ASN A 32 -52.55 -11.90 6.94
C ASN A 32 -51.99 -12.97 5.98
N ASP A 33 -52.57 -14.16 6.02
CA ASP A 33 -52.50 -15.14 4.92
C ASP A 33 -53.32 -14.65 3.71
N VAL A 34 -53.08 -15.25 2.54
CA VAL A 34 -54.12 -15.87 1.68
C VAL A 34 -53.45 -16.57 0.49
N GLU A 35 -53.76 -17.86 0.34
CA GLU A 35 -53.45 -18.74 -0.78
C GLU A 35 -54.30 -18.38 -2.03
N GLU A 36 -54.29 -18.98 -3.23
CA GLU A 36 -53.77 -20.25 -3.76
C GLU A 36 -53.97 -20.27 -5.31
N LYS A 37 -53.43 -21.31 -6.01
CA LYS A 37 -54.00 -21.95 -7.24
C LYS A 37 -54.11 -21.12 -8.56
N ASN A 38 -53.99 -21.71 -9.77
CA ASN A 38 -53.42 -22.99 -10.25
C ASN A 38 -53.27 -23.00 -11.81
N ALA A 39 -52.69 -24.09 -12.34
CA ALA A 39 -52.95 -24.70 -13.65
C ALA A 39 -52.30 -24.15 -14.96
N SER A 40 -51.17 -24.78 -15.32
CA SER A 40 -51.00 -25.66 -16.51
C SER A 40 -51.67 -25.31 -17.86
N SER A 41 -50.86 -25.24 -18.93
CA SER A 41 -50.84 -26.27 -19.99
C SER A 41 -49.71 -26.05 -21.02
N ALA A 42 -49.28 -27.13 -21.68
CA ALA A 42 -48.24 -27.14 -22.71
C ALA A 42 -48.84 -27.11 -24.13
N VAL A 43 -48.02 -26.85 -25.16
CA VAL A 43 -47.99 -27.57 -26.46
C VAL A 43 -46.95 -26.96 -27.42
N GLU A 44 -46.02 -27.82 -27.86
CA GLU A 44 -45.24 -27.78 -29.12
C GLU A 44 -45.84 -28.92 -30.02
N PRO A 45 -45.44 -29.23 -31.29
CA PRO A 45 -44.18 -28.92 -32.00
C PRO A 45 -44.30 -28.72 -33.56
N GLN A 46 -43.14 -28.82 -34.23
CA GLN A 46 -42.88 -29.25 -35.62
C GLN A 46 -42.84 -28.19 -36.74
N ALA A 47 -42.06 -28.29 -37.83
CA ALA A 47 -40.78 -28.93 -38.21
C ALA A 47 -40.81 -29.25 -39.73
N LYS A 48 -39.65 -29.16 -40.40
CA LYS A 48 -39.36 -29.86 -41.68
C LYS A 48 -37.85 -30.07 -41.89
N ARG A 49 -37.45 -30.58 -43.06
CA ARG A 49 -36.44 -31.65 -43.15
C ARG A 49 -35.73 -31.72 -44.51
N HIS A 50 -34.62 -32.48 -44.52
CA HIS A 50 -33.94 -33.19 -45.64
C HIS A 50 -32.58 -32.59 -46.10
N LYS A 51 -31.57 -33.39 -46.52
CA LYS A 51 -31.44 -34.87 -46.64
C LYS A 51 -29.98 -35.35 -46.49
N THR A 52 -29.81 -36.65 -46.27
CA THR A 52 -28.57 -37.41 -45.99
C THR A 52 -27.82 -37.90 -47.25
N ILE A 53 -26.58 -38.41 -47.09
CA ILE A 53 -26.10 -39.75 -47.55
C ILE A 53 -24.76 -40.11 -46.86
N ASP A 54 -24.53 -41.41 -46.65
CA ASP A 54 -23.46 -42.03 -45.84
C ASP A 54 -22.22 -42.53 -46.63
N THR A 55 -21.26 -43.10 -45.87
CA THR A 55 -20.23 -44.12 -46.23
C THR A 55 -18.85 -43.66 -46.73
N LEU A 56 -17.70 -44.32 -46.44
CA LEU A 56 -17.30 -45.34 -45.44
C LEU A 56 -15.73 -45.49 -45.41
N PHE A 57 -15.19 -46.19 -44.40
CA PHE A 57 -13.88 -46.89 -44.30
C PHE A 57 -12.51 -46.16 -44.24
N PHE A 58 -11.89 -46.27 -43.05
CA PHE A 58 -10.47 -46.58 -42.69
C PHE A 58 -9.29 -46.26 -43.63
N GLY A 59 -8.28 -45.56 -43.07
CA GLY A 59 -6.93 -45.46 -43.65
C GLY A 59 -5.92 -44.76 -42.74
N ALA A 60 -5.30 -45.48 -41.80
CA ALA A 60 -4.32 -44.88 -40.86
C ALA A 60 -2.93 -44.66 -41.51
N LYS A 61 -2.38 -43.44 -41.38
CA LYS A 61 -0.94 -43.16 -41.59
C LYS A 61 -0.45 -42.06 -40.65
N LYS A 62 0.56 -42.38 -39.81
CA LYS A 62 1.46 -41.39 -39.20
C LYS A 62 2.39 -40.81 -40.28
N PRO A 63 2.84 -39.57 -40.09
CA PRO A 63 4.28 -39.32 -40.13
C PRO A 63 4.79 -38.60 -38.87
N SER A 64 6.08 -38.77 -38.63
CA SER A 64 6.85 -38.20 -37.52
C SER A 64 7.34 -36.77 -37.79
N GLY A 65 7.62 -36.02 -36.73
CA GLY A 65 8.57 -34.90 -36.77
C GLY A 65 7.95 -33.50 -36.86
N ALA A 66 7.39 -33.03 -35.75
CA ALA A 66 7.17 -31.60 -35.53
C ALA A 66 8.25 -31.09 -34.57
N VAL A 67 9.22 -30.34 -35.11
CA VAL A 67 10.19 -29.58 -34.31
C VAL A 67 9.42 -28.53 -33.51
N ALA A 68 9.56 -28.54 -32.19
CA ALA A 68 8.99 -27.52 -31.33
C ALA A 68 9.76 -26.20 -31.53
N THR A 69 9.36 -25.41 -32.52
CA THR A 69 9.79 -24.02 -32.66
C THR A 69 9.20 -23.23 -31.49
N GLY A 70 10.06 -22.90 -30.52
CA GLY A 70 9.67 -22.08 -29.38
C GLY A 70 9.19 -20.72 -29.85
N ALA A 71 7.87 -20.51 -29.85
CA ALA A 71 7.27 -19.23 -30.14
C ALA A 71 7.68 -18.23 -29.06
N SER A 72 8.68 -17.39 -29.37
CA SER A 72 8.98 -16.20 -28.60
C SER A 72 7.77 -15.27 -28.66
N SER A 73 6.90 -15.37 -27.66
CA SER A 73 5.78 -14.45 -27.51
C SER A 73 6.34 -13.10 -27.07
N SER A 74 6.62 -12.24 -28.05
CA SER A 74 6.78 -10.80 -27.88
C SER A 74 5.46 -10.20 -27.40
N SER A 75 5.13 -10.48 -26.15
CA SER A 75 3.91 -10.05 -25.48
C SER A 75 3.90 -8.54 -25.38
N ILE A 76 3.19 -7.92 -26.32
CA ILE A 76 2.91 -6.48 -26.31
C ILE A 76 2.26 -6.15 -24.97
N LEU A 77 2.94 -5.34 -24.16
CA LEU A 77 2.43 -4.92 -22.85
C LEU A 77 1.07 -4.24 -23.05
N PRO A 78 -0.01 -4.71 -22.38
CA PRO A 78 -1.34 -4.13 -22.55
C PRO A 78 -1.35 -2.70 -22.02
N LYS A 79 -2.11 -1.79 -22.64
CA LYS A 79 -2.33 -0.44 -22.10
C LYS A 79 -2.93 -0.54 -20.69
N LEU A 80 -2.43 0.25 -19.74
CA LEU A 80 -2.91 0.32 -18.34
C LEU A 80 -4.44 0.44 -18.23
N ASN A 81 -5.04 1.22 -19.12
CA ASN A 81 -6.48 1.52 -19.14
C ASN A 81 -7.31 0.41 -19.83
N ALA A 82 -6.66 -0.49 -20.58
CA ALA A 82 -7.28 -1.64 -21.25
C ALA A 82 -7.20 -2.94 -20.43
N ILE A 83 -6.53 -2.94 -19.27
CA ILE A 83 -6.44 -4.13 -18.39
C ILE A 83 -7.82 -4.38 -17.76
N PRO A 84 -8.52 -5.49 -18.09
CA PRO A 84 -9.84 -5.77 -17.55
C PRO A 84 -9.75 -6.21 -16.09
N PHE A 85 -10.68 -5.75 -15.26
CA PHE A 85 -10.74 -6.12 -13.85
C PHE A 85 -12.17 -6.07 -13.31
N SER A 86 -12.55 -7.14 -12.61
CA SER A 86 -13.81 -7.28 -11.88
C SER A 86 -13.48 -7.86 -10.50
N MET A 87 -13.87 -7.15 -9.44
CA MET A 87 -13.69 -7.63 -8.06
C MET A 87 -14.42 -8.95 -7.82
N VAL A 88 -15.65 -9.07 -8.32
CA VAL A 88 -16.48 -10.29 -8.17
C VAL A 88 -15.81 -11.48 -8.84
N SER A 89 -15.38 -11.32 -10.09
CA SER A 89 -14.70 -12.39 -10.84
C SER A 89 -13.35 -12.76 -10.20
N TYR A 90 -12.63 -11.78 -9.65
CA TYR A 90 -11.38 -12.03 -8.93
C TYR A 90 -11.62 -12.83 -7.63
N VAL A 91 -12.55 -12.41 -6.78
CA VAL A 91 -12.86 -13.09 -5.51
C VAL A 91 -13.41 -14.50 -5.76
N ASN A 92 -14.25 -14.69 -6.78
CA ASN A 92 -14.77 -16.02 -7.15
C ASN A 92 -13.68 -16.96 -7.69
N SER A 93 -12.54 -16.44 -8.15
CA SER A 93 -11.40 -17.24 -8.61
C SER A 93 -10.43 -17.67 -7.50
N MET A 94 -10.68 -17.26 -6.25
CA MET A 94 -9.85 -17.59 -5.09
C MET A 94 -10.38 -18.81 -4.34
N SER A 95 -9.48 -19.62 -3.78
CA SER A 95 -9.82 -20.62 -2.77
C SER A 95 -10.25 -19.94 -1.46
N ASP A 96 -10.89 -20.67 -0.55
CA ASP A 96 -11.34 -20.09 0.72
C ASP A 96 -10.19 -19.71 1.66
N GLU A 97 -9.04 -20.41 1.56
CA GLU A 97 -7.80 -19.98 2.23
C GLU A 97 -7.30 -18.65 1.65
N GLU A 98 -7.29 -18.50 0.32
CA GLU A 98 -6.88 -17.24 -0.33
C GLU A 98 -7.83 -16.09 0.00
N LYS A 99 -9.15 -16.30 0.00
CA LYS A 99 -10.14 -15.28 0.41
C LYS A 99 -9.90 -14.81 1.85
N SER A 100 -9.61 -15.75 2.75
CA SER A 100 -9.29 -15.44 4.15
C SER A 100 -7.97 -14.67 4.28
N LEU A 101 -6.90 -15.17 3.65
CA LEU A 101 -5.58 -14.56 3.69
C LEU A 101 -5.55 -13.18 3.03
N LEU A 102 -6.26 -12.97 1.92
CA LEU A 102 -6.19 -11.77 1.07
C LEU A 102 -7.36 -10.80 1.29
N LYS A 103 -8.18 -11.00 2.33
CA LYS A 103 -9.30 -10.14 2.68
C LYS A 103 -8.89 -8.67 2.77
N LEU A 104 -7.85 -8.38 3.55
CA LEU A 104 -7.34 -7.02 3.79
C LEU A 104 -6.93 -6.33 2.47
N GLU A 105 -6.21 -7.04 1.61
CA GLU A 105 -5.78 -6.53 0.30
C GLU A 105 -6.97 -6.20 -0.60
N CYS A 106 -8.02 -7.02 -0.57
CA CYS A 106 -9.25 -6.79 -1.34
C CYS A 106 -10.09 -5.62 -0.81
N GLU A 107 -9.99 -5.31 0.48
CA GLU A 107 -10.74 -4.23 1.15
C GLU A 107 -10.04 -2.87 1.04
N VAL A 108 -8.72 -2.79 1.30
CA VAL A 108 -8.02 -1.50 1.46
C VAL A 108 -6.99 -1.17 0.39
N MET A 109 -6.61 -2.10 -0.50
CA MET A 109 -5.69 -1.77 -1.61
C MET A 109 -6.43 -0.99 -2.70
N GLY A 110 -5.86 0.13 -3.14
CA GLY A 110 -6.42 0.96 -4.20
C GLY A 110 -6.66 0.16 -5.49
N LYS A 111 -7.90 0.21 -6.00
CA LYS A 111 -8.37 -0.61 -7.14
C LYS A 111 -7.46 -0.55 -8.38
N SER A 112 -6.82 0.59 -8.62
CA SER A 112 -5.87 0.79 -9.74
C SER A 112 -4.57 -0.03 -9.63
N TRP A 113 -4.21 -0.45 -8.42
CA TRP A 113 -3.08 -1.32 -8.10
C TRP A 113 -3.52 -2.77 -7.96
N LEU A 114 -4.62 -3.03 -7.25
CA LEU A 114 -5.14 -4.38 -7.06
C LEU A 114 -5.37 -5.08 -8.42
N LYS A 115 -5.85 -4.36 -9.44
CA LYS A 115 -6.03 -4.92 -10.80
C LYS A 115 -4.75 -5.46 -11.46
N VAL A 116 -3.58 -4.93 -11.11
CA VAL A 116 -2.26 -5.33 -11.66
C VAL A 116 -1.42 -6.17 -10.70
N LEU A 117 -1.73 -6.13 -9.40
CA LEU A 117 -1.08 -6.92 -8.35
C LEU A 117 -1.86 -8.18 -7.95
N LYS A 118 -3.08 -8.38 -8.47
CA LYS A 118 -3.98 -9.52 -8.17
C LYS A 118 -3.31 -10.89 -8.26
N ASP A 119 -2.38 -11.07 -9.20
CA ASP A 119 -1.66 -12.33 -9.43
C ASP A 119 -0.36 -12.39 -8.62
N GLU A 120 0.18 -11.23 -8.21
CA GLU A 120 1.35 -11.11 -7.35
C GLU A 120 1.02 -11.52 -5.92
N ILE A 121 -0.09 -11.01 -5.36
CA ILE A 121 -0.53 -11.31 -3.99
C ILE A 121 -0.99 -12.75 -3.79
N ARG A 122 -1.24 -13.50 -4.87
CA ARG A 122 -1.56 -14.94 -4.82
C ARG A 122 -0.32 -15.84 -4.89
N LYS A 123 0.88 -15.30 -5.09
CA LYS A 123 2.12 -16.09 -5.13
C LYS A 123 2.42 -16.71 -3.77
N PRO A 124 3.01 -17.93 -3.70
CA PRO A 124 3.25 -18.64 -2.44
C PRO A 124 4.01 -17.85 -1.38
N TYR A 125 4.98 -17.00 -1.79
CA TYR A 125 5.73 -16.17 -0.84
C TYR A 125 4.85 -15.12 -0.15
N PHE A 126 3.87 -14.55 -0.86
CA PHE A 126 2.96 -13.55 -0.30
C PHE A 126 1.94 -14.21 0.63
N LEU A 127 1.42 -15.38 0.27
CA LEU A 127 0.57 -16.17 1.17
C LEU A 127 1.32 -16.56 2.46
N THR A 128 2.61 -16.90 2.37
CA THR A 128 3.46 -17.12 3.55
C THR A 128 3.66 -15.85 4.39
N LEU A 129 3.88 -14.69 3.77
CA LEU A 129 3.90 -13.40 4.45
C LEU A 129 2.56 -13.13 5.17
N LYS A 130 1.41 -13.39 4.54
CA LYS A 130 0.09 -13.22 5.15
C LYS A 130 -0.14 -14.15 6.34
N ARG A 131 0.27 -15.42 6.25
CA ARG A 131 0.26 -16.35 7.40
C ARG A 131 1.20 -15.91 8.53
N PHE A 132 2.33 -15.26 8.22
CA PHE A 132 3.20 -14.64 9.23
C PHE A 132 2.49 -13.46 9.91
N LEU A 133 1.88 -12.54 9.15
CA LEU A 133 1.19 -11.36 9.69
C LEU A 133 -0.02 -11.74 10.56
N LEU A 134 -0.80 -12.76 10.18
CA LEU A 134 -1.86 -13.31 11.03
C LEU A 134 -1.32 -13.79 12.39
N LYS A 135 -0.14 -14.42 12.43
CA LYS A 135 0.53 -14.81 13.69
C LYS A 135 1.06 -13.61 14.50
N GLN A 136 1.16 -12.43 13.90
CA GLN A 136 1.48 -11.17 14.58
C GLN A 136 0.23 -10.36 14.99
N GLY A 137 -0.97 -10.93 14.82
CA GLY A 137 -2.24 -10.27 15.18
C GLY A 137 -2.84 -9.38 14.08
N VAL A 138 -2.34 -9.44 12.84
CA VAL A 138 -2.86 -8.62 11.72
C VAL A 138 -3.94 -9.42 10.97
N HIS A 139 -5.20 -9.25 11.36
CA HIS A 139 -6.36 -9.99 10.88
C HIS A 139 -7.30 -9.16 9.98
N SER A 140 -7.71 -7.96 10.41
CA SER A 140 -8.73 -7.15 9.72
C SER A 140 -8.57 -5.65 9.94
N THR A 141 -9.47 -4.82 9.38
CA THR A 141 -9.31 -3.35 9.39
C THR A 141 -9.59 -2.70 10.75
N GLU A 142 -10.31 -3.42 11.61
CA GLU A 142 -10.73 -3.05 12.97
C GLU A 142 -9.60 -3.22 13.99
N ASP A 143 -8.60 -4.04 13.67
CA ASP A 143 -7.41 -4.28 14.48
C ASP A 143 -6.66 -2.98 14.77
N THR A 144 -6.44 -2.72 16.05
CA THR A 144 -5.81 -1.49 16.52
C THR A 144 -4.87 -1.76 17.70
N PRO A 145 -3.83 -0.92 17.89
CA PRO A 145 -3.08 -0.88 19.13
C PRO A 145 -4.02 -0.56 20.32
N PRO A 146 -3.81 -1.15 21.51
CA PRO A 146 -2.66 -1.95 21.92
C PRO A 146 -2.75 -3.45 21.56
N ASN A 147 -3.89 -3.92 21.07
CA ASN A 147 -4.15 -5.35 20.83
C ASN A 147 -3.23 -5.95 19.77
N VAL A 148 -2.84 -5.13 18.78
CA VAL A 148 -1.89 -5.51 17.73
C VAL A 148 -0.60 -4.71 17.89
N LYS A 149 0.51 -5.41 18.15
CA LYS A 149 1.86 -4.84 18.30
C LYS A 149 2.57 -4.62 16.97
N VAL A 150 1.81 -4.36 15.90
CA VAL A 150 2.31 -4.14 14.54
C VAL A 150 1.83 -2.79 14.03
N TYR A 151 2.74 -2.04 13.41
CA TYR A 151 2.47 -0.76 12.76
C TYR A 151 2.71 -0.85 11.25
N PRO A 152 1.97 -0.08 10.43
CA PRO A 152 0.79 0.68 10.81
C PRO A 152 -0.39 -0.27 11.14
N PRO A 153 -1.47 0.22 11.80
CA PRO A 153 -2.73 -0.52 11.92
C PRO A 153 -3.21 -1.06 10.55
N PRO A 154 -3.88 -2.22 10.45
CA PRO A 154 -3.97 -2.93 9.18
C PRO A 154 -4.71 -2.18 8.08
N LYS A 155 -5.73 -1.40 8.45
CA LYS A 155 -6.45 -0.45 7.57
C LYS A 155 -5.55 0.55 6.83
N TRP A 156 -4.32 0.75 7.30
CA TRP A 156 -3.34 1.69 6.74
C TRP A 156 -2.12 1.01 6.09
N ILE A 157 -2.00 -0.33 6.09
CA ILE A 157 -0.83 -1.03 5.49
C ILE A 157 -0.68 -0.69 3.99
N TYR A 158 -1.80 -0.48 3.30
CA TYR A 158 -1.84 -0.21 1.86
C TYR A 158 -2.11 1.24 1.48
N SER A 159 -1.96 2.21 2.40
CA SER A 159 -2.22 3.63 2.13
C SER A 159 -1.41 4.18 0.93
N TRP A 160 -0.20 3.69 0.70
CA TRP A 160 0.60 4.03 -0.50
C TRP A 160 -0.16 3.84 -1.82
N SER A 161 -1.04 2.83 -1.88
CA SER A 161 -1.82 2.48 -3.07
C SER A 161 -3.01 3.42 -3.32
N GLN A 162 -3.30 4.34 -2.40
CA GLN A 162 -4.26 5.42 -2.64
C GLN A 162 -3.71 6.47 -3.62
N THR A 163 -2.38 6.54 -3.82
CA THR A 163 -1.77 7.19 -5.00
C THR A 163 -2.09 6.34 -6.24
N PRO A 164 -3.03 6.69 -7.13
CA PRO A 164 -3.47 5.77 -8.17
C PRO A 164 -2.37 5.58 -9.22
N LEU A 165 -2.14 4.34 -9.69
CA LEU A 165 -1.02 4.00 -10.59
C LEU A 165 -0.90 4.93 -11.81
N GLY A 166 -2.03 5.32 -12.42
CA GLY A 166 -2.04 6.24 -13.56
C GLY A 166 -1.61 7.69 -13.24
N LYS A 167 -1.73 8.13 -11.98
CA LYS A 167 -1.30 9.45 -11.49
C LYS A 167 0.14 9.48 -10.98
N VAL A 168 0.81 8.33 -10.82
CA VAL A 168 2.18 8.26 -10.28
C VAL A 168 3.14 9.04 -11.20
N ARG A 169 3.80 10.05 -10.61
CA ARG A 169 4.77 10.93 -11.29
C ARG A 169 6.12 11.03 -10.57
N VAL A 170 6.13 10.85 -9.25
CA VAL A 170 7.34 10.66 -8.43
C VAL A 170 7.17 9.40 -7.59
N VAL A 171 8.26 8.68 -7.33
CA VAL A 171 8.36 7.60 -6.35
C VAL A 171 9.43 7.95 -5.34
N ILE A 172 9.09 7.88 -4.05
CA ILE A 172 10.02 8.05 -2.93
C ILE A 172 10.06 6.72 -2.17
N LEU A 173 11.27 6.19 -1.94
CA LEU A 173 11.48 4.89 -1.33
C LEU A 173 12.01 5.00 0.11
N GLY A 174 11.28 4.44 1.06
CA GLY A 174 11.69 4.25 2.45
C GLY A 174 12.09 2.80 2.77
N GLN A 175 12.55 2.58 3.99
CA GLN A 175 12.99 1.26 4.49
C GLN A 175 11.81 0.51 5.14
N ASP A 176 11.44 0.89 6.36
CA ASP A 176 10.32 0.35 7.14
C ASP A 176 9.42 1.48 7.67
N PRO A 177 8.19 1.19 8.15
CA PRO A 177 7.33 2.19 8.77
C PRO A 177 7.91 2.66 10.11
N TYR A 178 7.49 3.83 10.58
CA TYR A 178 7.78 4.25 11.96
C TYR A 178 7.20 3.25 12.97
N HIS A 179 8.04 2.79 13.90
CA HIS A 179 7.72 1.73 14.87
C HIS A 179 7.16 2.25 16.21
N GLY A 180 6.80 3.54 16.31
CA GLY A 180 6.20 4.16 17.49
C GLY A 180 4.68 4.34 17.38
N PRO A 181 3.95 4.40 18.51
CA PRO A 181 2.49 4.49 18.54
C PRO A 181 1.98 5.74 17.80
N GLY A 182 0.95 5.55 16.98
CA GLY A 182 0.28 6.61 16.22
C GLY A 182 1.09 7.20 15.05
N GLN A 183 2.38 6.86 14.90
CA GLN A 183 3.25 7.50 13.91
C GLN A 183 2.94 7.04 12.48
N ALA A 184 3.04 5.74 12.21
CA ALA A 184 2.92 5.21 10.84
C ALA A 184 1.47 5.09 10.38
N HIS A 185 1.22 5.51 9.13
CA HIS A 185 -0.07 5.35 8.44
C HIS A 185 0.08 4.87 6.98
N GLY A 186 1.16 4.15 6.67
CA GLY A 186 1.36 3.45 5.39
C GLY A 186 1.97 4.28 4.25
N LEU A 187 2.32 5.54 4.51
CA LEU A 187 3.11 6.38 3.59
C LEU A 187 4.52 6.53 4.16
N CYS A 188 5.56 6.30 3.35
CA CYS A 188 6.95 6.45 3.80
C CYS A 188 7.26 7.89 4.23
N PHE A 189 8.14 8.05 5.23
CA PHE A 189 8.54 9.32 5.88
C PHE A 189 7.43 10.15 6.57
N SER A 190 6.17 9.93 6.20
CA SER A 190 4.97 10.62 6.71
C SER A 190 4.55 10.14 8.11
N VAL A 191 3.96 11.06 8.88
CA VAL A 191 3.30 10.77 10.17
C VAL A 191 1.88 11.36 10.23
N MET A 192 1.02 10.83 11.09
CA MET A 192 -0.34 11.36 11.27
C MET A 192 -0.34 12.80 11.81
N LYS A 193 -1.28 13.64 11.35
CA LYS A 193 -1.54 14.95 11.98
C LYS A 193 -1.94 14.72 13.45
N GLY A 194 -1.51 15.60 14.36
CA GLY A 194 -1.76 15.46 15.80
C GLY A 194 -0.85 14.47 16.55
N VAL A 195 -0.02 13.68 15.87
CA VAL A 195 1.16 13.08 16.51
C VAL A 195 2.03 14.23 16.95
N THR A 196 2.20 14.39 18.26
CA THR A 196 2.98 15.50 18.83
C THR A 196 4.39 15.48 18.26
N THR A 197 4.71 16.49 17.44
CA THR A 197 6.06 17.05 17.45
C THR A 197 6.40 17.30 18.92
N PRO A 198 7.48 16.72 19.48
CA PRO A 198 7.73 16.76 20.92
C PRO A 198 7.56 18.19 21.48
N PRO A 199 6.61 18.41 22.42
CA PRO A 199 6.35 19.76 22.91
C PRO A 199 7.60 20.39 23.52
N SER A 200 7.78 21.68 23.27
CA SER A 200 8.94 22.53 23.64
C SER A 200 9.74 22.08 24.87
N LEU A 201 11.08 22.06 24.82
CA LEU A 201 11.91 23.28 24.94
C LEU A 201 11.55 24.20 26.14
N LYS A 202 10.97 23.67 27.23
CA LYS A 202 10.58 24.50 28.39
C LYS A 202 11.00 24.03 29.79
N ASN A 203 11.26 22.74 30.03
CA ASN A 203 11.67 22.25 31.35
C ASN A 203 13.07 21.62 31.30
N GLY A 204 13.92 22.00 32.25
CA GLY A 204 15.37 21.74 32.25
C GLY A 204 15.80 20.30 32.55
N HIS A 205 15.32 19.32 31.78
CA HIS A 205 15.78 17.93 31.84
C HIS A 205 16.40 17.51 30.51
N SER A 206 17.72 17.38 30.51
CA SER A 206 18.55 16.74 29.47
C SER A 206 18.36 17.27 28.04
N GLU A 207 19.20 18.24 27.68
CA GLU A 207 19.42 18.69 26.30
C GLU A 207 19.70 17.51 25.34
N PHE A 208 20.36 16.45 25.82
CA PHE A 208 20.64 15.22 25.07
C PHE A 208 19.39 14.40 24.71
N LEU A 209 18.38 14.33 25.58
CA LEU A 209 17.11 13.67 25.25
C LEU A 209 16.26 14.50 24.28
N LEU A 210 16.33 15.83 24.40
CA LEU A 210 15.62 16.78 23.54
C LEU A 210 16.16 16.74 22.11
N GLU A 211 17.49 16.74 21.98
CA GLU A 211 18.19 16.61 20.71
C GLU A 211 17.89 15.23 20.09
N ALA A 212 17.97 14.14 20.87
CA ALA A 212 17.64 12.79 20.41
C ALA A 212 16.16 12.58 19.98
N GLN A 213 15.25 13.51 20.28
CA GLN A 213 13.86 13.49 19.82
C GLN A 213 13.63 14.38 18.59
N ARG A 214 14.33 15.52 18.48
CA ARG A 214 14.41 16.32 17.24
C ARG A 214 15.15 15.56 16.12
N LEU A 215 16.18 14.79 16.46
CA LEU A 215 16.98 13.97 15.52
C LEU A 215 16.23 12.75 14.91
N LYS A 216 14.95 12.51 15.20
CA LYS A 216 14.24 11.30 14.72
C LYS A 216 13.23 11.53 13.59
N CYS A 217 13.04 12.78 13.16
CA CYS A 217 12.02 13.13 12.17
C CYS A 217 12.62 13.34 10.78
N HIS A 218 12.61 12.29 9.94
CA HIS A 218 13.03 12.39 8.53
C HIS A 218 12.27 13.48 7.76
N TYR A 219 10.99 13.70 8.09
CA TYR A 219 10.18 14.76 7.49
C TYR A 219 10.73 16.18 7.76
N LEU A 220 11.39 16.43 8.90
CA LEU A 220 12.00 17.74 9.17
C LEU A 220 13.20 18.00 8.26
N GLN A 221 14.01 16.97 8.00
CA GLN A 221 15.16 17.05 7.09
C GLN A 221 14.69 17.23 5.63
N ILE A 222 13.62 16.53 5.25
CA ILE A 222 12.92 16.73 3.97
C ILE A 222 12.38 18.17 3.85
N PHE A 223 11.75 18.72 4.90
CA PHE A 223 11.23 20.08 4.92
C PHE A 223 12.33 21.15 4.89
N ALA A 224 13.49 20.88 5.50
CA ALA A 224 14.66 21.76 5.43
C ALA A 224 15.20 21.86 3.98
N GLU A 225 15.30 20.73 3.28
CA GLU A 225 15.70 20.71 1.87
C GLU A 225 14.67 21.43 0.98
N ILE A 226 13.37 21.17 1.16
CA ILE A 226 12.32 21.90 0.42
C ILE A 226 12.40 23.40 0.70
N LYS A 227 12.66 23.82 1.94
CA LYS A 227 12.79 25.24 2.29
C LYS A 227 14.01 25.91 1.64
N ALA A 228 15.08 25.15 1.41
CA ALA A 228 16.25 25.62 0.67
C ALA A 228 15.99 25.73 -0.85
N GLU A 229 15.19 24.81 -1.41
CA GLU A 229 14.82 24.82 -2.84
C GLU A 229 13.68 25.80 -3.18
N TYR A 230 12.74 26.00 -2.26
CA TYR A 230 11.53 26.82 -2.37
C TYR A 230 11.43 27.77 -1.15
N PRO A 231 12.04 28.97 -1.20
CA PRO A 231 12.06 29.92 -0.08
C PRO A 231 10.68 30.38 0.40
N GLU A 232 9.64 30.26 -0.42
CA GLU A 232 8.24 30.51 -0.10
C GLU A 232 7.62 29.45 0.83
N PHE A 233 8.20 28.25 0.90
CA PHE A 233 7.65 27.12 1.66
C PHE A 233 7.45 27.48 3.14
N LYS A 234 6.24 27.26 3.66
CA LYS A 234 5.93 27.40 5.09
C LYS A 234 5.94 26.01 5.70
N ILE A 235 6.92 25.75 6.57
CA ILE A 235 7.04 24.46 7.25
C ILE A 235 5.79 24.24 8.11
N PRO A 236 4.97 23.20 7.85
CA PRO A 236 3.75 22.95 8.61
C PRO A 236 4.07 22.43 10.01
N ASN A 237 3.10 22.52 10.93
CA ASN A 237 3.20 21.99 12.29
C ASN A 237 2.98 20.46 12.38
N HIS A 238 3.06 19.74 11.27
CA HIS A 238 2.88 18.29 11.18
C HIS A 238 3.78 17.66 10.11
N GLY A 239 4.13 16.38 10.29
CA GLY A 239 4.86 15.61 9.29
C GLY A 239 3.99 14.77 8.35
N ASN A 240 2.72 15.14 8.13
CA ASN A 240 1.82 14.43 7.22
C ASN A 240 2.08 14.81 5.76
N LEU A 241 2.23 13.81 4.89
CA LEU A 241 2.53 13.96 3.46
C LEU A 241 1.40 13.42 2.55
N SER A 242 0.16 13.31 3.06
CA SER A 242 -0.96 12.77 2.27
C SER A 242 -1.26 13.61 1.03
N ALA A 243 -1.13 14.95 1.11
CA ALA A 243 -1.27 15.85 -0.02
C ALA A 243 -0.32 15.51 -1.20
N TRP A 244 0.91 15.06 -0.92
CA TRP A 244 1.82 14.59 -1.96
C TRP A 244 1.37 13.27 -2.59
N ALA A 245 0.81 12.35 -1.81
CA ALA A 245 0.23 11.12 -2.34
C ALA A 245 -0.95 11.42 -3.28
N GLU A 246 -1.81 12.36 -2.91
CA GLU A 246 -2.90 12.85 -3.76
C GLU A 246 -2.40 13.54 -5.05
N ALA A 247 -1.28 14.28 -4.94
CA ALA A 247 -0.59 14.89 -6.07
C ALA A 247 0.10 13.88 -7.01
N GLY A 248 0.25 12.61 -6.62
CA GLY A 248 0.87 11.56 -7.46
C GLY A 248 2.28 11.16 -7.04
N VAL A 249 2.70 11.45 -5.80
CA VAL A 249 3.96 11.00 -5.20
C VAL A 249 3.75 9.67 -4.48
N LEU A 250 4.25 8.58 -5.06
CA LEU A 250 4.18 7.26 -4.45
C LEU A 250 5.18 7.15 -3.29
N LEU A 251 4.68 7.26 -2.06
CA LEU A 251 5.43 7.15 -0.81
C LEU A 251 5.48 5.69 -0.31
N LEU A 252 6.44 4.90 -0.81
CA LEU A 252 6.50 3.44 -0.59
C LEU A 252 7.66 3.03 0.33
N ASN A 253 7.39 2.21 1.36
CA ASN A 253 8.43 1.54 2.15
C ASN A 253 8.83 0.18 1.54
N SER A 254 9.97 -0.35 1.95
CA SER A 254 10.46 -1.67 1.52
C SER A 254 9.82 -2.82 2.30
N ALA A 255 9.71 -2.66 3.63
CA ALA A 255 8.77 -3.40 4.47
C ALA A 255 7.49 -2.56 4.68
N LEU A 256 6.30 -3.15 4.57
CA LEU A 256 5.04 -2.40 4.78
C LEU A 256 4.48 -2.48 6.20
N THR A 257 5.07 -3.31 7.06
CA THR A 257 4.77 -3.38 8.49
C THR A 257 6.05 -3.49 9.31
N VAL A 258 5.96 -3.19 10.60
CA VAL A 258 7.02 -3.33 11.61
C VAL A 258 6.40 -3.64 12.97
N GLU A 259 7.12 -4.32 13.85
CA GLU A 259 6.69 -4.58 15.23
C GLU A 259 6.99 -3.36 16.12
N ALA A 260 6.11 -3.11 17.09
CA ALA A 260 6.21 -1.96 17.99
C ALA A 260 7.56 -1.92 18.72
N GLY A 261 8.28 -0.80 18.58
CA GLY A 261 9.61 -0.61 19.19
C GLY A 261 10.77 -1.40 18.56
N ARG A 262 10.53 -2.18 17.49
CA ARG A 262 11.53 -3.09 16.88
C ARG A 262 11.71 -2.77 15.39
N PRO A 263 12.51 -1.75 15.02
CA PRO A 263 12.80 -1.42 13.62
C PRO A 263 13.33 -2.63 12.86
N ASN A 264 12.96 -2.74 11.58
CA ASN A 264 13.27 -3.86 10.69
C ASN A 264 12.80 -5.26 11.15
N SER A 265 11.94 -5.42 12.16
CA SER A 265 11.52 -6.76 12.63
C SER A 265 10.84 -7.63 11.55
N HIS A 266 10.18 -7.00 10.58
CA HIS A 266 9.49 -7.64 9.46
C HIS A 266 10.30 -7.61 8.15
N ALA A 267 11.59 -7.27 8.22
CA ALA A 267 12.50 -7.42 7.11
C ALA A 267 12.63 -8.91 6.70
N GLU A 268 12.83 -9.13 5.41
CA GLU A 268 13.00 -10.45 4.77
C GLU A 268 11.80 -11.41 4.95
N LYS A 269 10.64 -10.92 5.43
CA LYS A 269 9.40 -11.72 5.55
C LYS A 269 8.61 -11.81 4.25
N GLY A 270 9.06 -11.12 3.19
CA GLY A 270 8.49 -11.16 1.85
C GLY A 270 7.98 -9.82 1.32
N TRP A 271 7.95 -8.77 2.16
CA TRP A 271 7.52 -7.44 1.74
C TRP A 271 8.41 -6.84 0.66
N GLU A 272 9.72 -7.09 0.71
CA GLU A 272 10.70 -6.56 -0.23
C GLU A 272 10.40 -7.08 -1.64
N LYS A 273 10.09 -8.38 -1.76
CA LYS A 273 9.72 -8.99 -3.04
C LYS A 273 8.38 -8.46 -3.58
N PHE A 274 7.42 -8.20 -2.69
CA PHE A 274 6.17 -7.56 -3.07
C PHE A 274 6.38 -6.12 -3.54
N THR A 275 7.15 -5.32 -2.81
CA THR A 275 7.39 -3.91 -3.14
C THR A 275 8.38 -3.74 -4.31
N ASP A 276 9.24 -4.71 -4.58
CA ASP A 276 9.99 -4.80 -5.85
C ASP A 276 9.01 -4.99 -7.03
N SER A 277 8.01 -5.85 -6.87
CA SER A 277 6.96 -6.05 -7.89
C SER A 277 6.08 -4.80 -8.09
N VAL A 278 5.88 -3.98 -7.05
CA VAL A 278 5.27 -2.65 -7.16
C VAL A 278 6.16 -1.70 -7.98
N ILE A 279 7.48 -1.69 -7.74
CA ILE A 279 8.45 -0.89 -8.50
C ILE A 279 8.48 -1.33 -9.97
N ASP A 280 8.48 -2.64 -10.27
CA ASP A 280 8.41 -3.18 -11.64
C ASP A 280 7.13 -2.77 -12.37
N ILE A 281 6.01 -2.62 -11.65
CA ILE A 281 4.75 -2.11 -12.20
C ILE A 281 4.83 -0.60 -12.50
N VAL A 282 5.55 0.17 -11.70
CA VAL A 282 5.83 1.59 -12.00
C VAL A 282 6.84 1.74 -13.15
N ASP A 283 7.85 0.88 -13.26
CA ASP A 283 8.72 0.86 -14.43
C ASP A 283 7.89 0.61 -15.70
N LYS A 284 6.97 -0.36 -15.67
CA LYS A 284 6.07 -0.66 -16.81
C LYS A 284 5.09 0.47 -17.15
N TYR A 285 4.37 1.01 -16.15
CA TYR A 285 3.18 1.86 -16.36
C TYR A 285 3.29 3.30 -15.84
N GLY A 286 4.36 3.68 -15.15
CA GLY A 286 4.54 5.04 -14.62
C GLY A 286 4.49 6.09 -15.72
N GLY A 287 3.75 7.18 -15.49
CA GLY A 287 3.55 8.25 -16.48
C GLY A 287 2.52 7.93 -17.58
N ALA A 288 1.80 6.81 -17.50
CA ALA A 288 0.87 6.38 -18.56
C ALA A 288 -0.35 7.30 -18.76
N ASN A 289 -0.86 7.90 -17.68
CA ASN A 289 -2.03 8.79 -17.70
C ASN A 289 -1.69 10.22 -17.24
N LEU A 290 -0.40 10.58 -17.18
CA LEU A 290 0.00 11.99 -17.04
C LEU A 290 -0.29 12.73 -18.37
N PRO A 291 -0.65 14.02 -18.34
CA PRO A 291 -0.90 14.81 -19.55
C PRO A 291 0.36 14.95 -20.41
N SER A 292 0.24 15.47 -21.64
CA SER A 292 1.38 15.68 -22.53
C SER A 292 1.12 16.72 -23.61
N GLY A 293 1.55 17.96 -23.39
CA GLY A 293 1.33 19.04 -24.36
C GLY A 293 -0.17 19.28 -24.62
N ALA A 294 -0.50 19.70 -25.85
CA ALA A 294 -1.87 20.06 -26.23
C ALA A 294 -2.86 18.88 -26.22
N ASN A 295 -2.38 17.64 -26.39
CA ASN A 295 -3.24 16.46 -26.45
C ASN A 295 -3.25 15.75 -25.08
N ARG A 296 -4.30 16.01 -24.29
CA ARG A 296 -4.45 15.51 -22.90
C ARG A 296 -4.83 14.02 -22.80
N GLU A 297 -4.87 13.29 -23.91
CA GLU A 297 -5.28 11.88 -23.91
C GLU A 297 -4.23 10.95 -23.28
N ALA A 298 -4.69 10.07 -22.39
CA ALA A 298 -3.85 9.10 -21.70
C ALA A 298 -3.42 7.96 -22.63
N THR A 299 -2.13 7.91 -22.99
CA THR A 299 -1.58 6.86 -23.87
C THR A 299 -1.81 5.43 -23.35
N GLY A 300 -1.89 5.27 -22.01
CA GLY A 300 -1.98 3.98 -21.34
C GLY A 300 -0.66 3.20 -21.30
N PHE A 301 0.42 3.71 -21.89
CA PHE A 301 1.76 3.11 -21.86
C PHE A 301 2.66 3.89 -20.91
N GLY A 302 3.45 3.23 -20.06
CA GLY A 302 4.33 3.94 -19.14
C GLY A 302 5.41 4.71 -19.89
N ARG A 303 5.44 6.03 -19.72
CA ARG A 303 6.40 6.95 -20.37
C ARG A 303 7.56 7.34 -19.47
N GLY A 304 7.47 7.03 -18.17
CA GLY A 304 8.49 7.30 -17.17
C GLY A 304 7.99 8.14 -16.00
N VAL A 305 8.73 8.12 -14.90
CA VAL A 305 8.49 8.90 -13.67
C VAL A 305 9.84 9.27 -13.04
N VAL A 306 9.82 10.15 -12.04
CA VAL A 306 10.99 10.43 -11.21
C VAL A 306 11.08 9.39 -10.08
N PHE A 307 12.27 8.84 -9.84
CA PHE A 307 12.58 8.05 -8.65
C PHE A 307 13.54 8.82 -7.76
N MET A 308 13.14 9.08 -6.51
CA MET A 308 14.00 9.62 -5.46
C MET A 308 14.45 8.46 -4.55
N ALA A 309 15.70 8.05 -4.74
CA ALA A 309 16.31 6.93 -4.04
C ALA A 309 17.32 7.42 -3.00
N TRP A 310 16.80 7.67 -1.80
CA TRP A 310 17.57 8.23 -0.69
C TRP A 310 18.24 7.13 0.14
N GLY A 311 19.57 7.14 0.20
CA GLY A 311 20.37 6.14 0.90
C GLY A 311 20.61 4.84 0.11
N VAL A 312 21.52 4.01 0.64
CA VAL A 312 22.08 2.83 -0.06
C VAL A 312 21.02 1.80 -0.45
N HIS A 313 20.06 1.51 0.45
CA HIS A 313 19.02 0.51 0.19
C HIS A 313 18.14 0.91 -1.00
N ALA A 314 17.54 2.10 -0.97
CA ALA A 314 16.76 2.63 -2.09
C ALA A 314 17.61 2.72 -3.38
N GLY A 315 18.87 3.17 -3.26
CA GLY A 315 19.82 3.28 -4.37
C GLY A 315 20.12 1.96 -5.08
N LYS A 316 20.05 0.82 -4.37
CA LYS A 316 20.16 -0.55 -4.94
C LYS A 316 18.89 -0.96 -5.69
N ARG A 317 17.70 -0.70 -5.15
CA ARG A 317 16.42 -1.11 -5.77
C ARG A 317 16.22 -0.51 -7.16
N VAL A 318 16.54 0.78 -7.31
CA VAL A 318 16.44 1.49 -8.60
C VAL A 318 17.65 1.26 -9.52
N ALA A 319 18.63 0.41 -9.16
CA ALA A 319 19.89 0.30 -9.90
C ALA A 319 19.75 -0.29 -11.31
N ARG A 320 18.75 -1.16 -11.53
CA ARG A 320 18.47 -1.81 -12.83
C ARG A 320 17.51 -1.01 -13.73
N MET A 321 16.96 0.11 -13.24
CA MET A 321 15.92 0.85 -13.95
C MET A 321 16.47 1.66 -15.13
N SER A 322 15.64 1.83 -16.17
CA SER A 322 16.04 2.59 -17.36
C SER A 322 16.15 4.08 -17.07
N LYS A 323 17.38 4.60 -17.09
CA LYS A 323 17.71 6.04 -16.97
C LYS A 323 17.26 6.88 -18.18
N THR A 324 16.91 6.25 -19.31
CA THR A 324 16.36 6.97 -20.48
C THR A 324 14.84 7.14 -20.36
N LYS A 325 14.17 6.19 -19.71
CA LYS A 325 12.73 6.26 -19.40
C LYS A 325 12.45 7.12 -18.18
N HIS A 326 13.19 6.90 -17.08
CA HIS A 326 12.98 7.50 -15.77
C HIS A 326 14.11 8.46 -15.39
N LEU A 327 13.78 9.52 -14.66
CA LEU A 327 14.78 10.28 -13.90
C LEU A 327 15.07 9.52 -12.61
N ILE A 328 16.35 9.27 -12.29
CA ILE A 328 16.75 8.60 -11.05
C ILE A 328 17.65 9.54 -10.26
N LEU A 329 17.11 10.11 -9.20
CA LEU A 329 17.78 11.02 -8.28
C LEU A 329 18.26 10.21 -7.07
N LYS A 330 19.57 10.27 -6.76
CA LYS A 330 20.21 9.54 -5.65
C LYS A 330 20.96 10.49 -4.75
N SER A 331 20.79 10.33 -3.44
CA SER A 331 21.46 11.11 -2.40
C SER A 331 21.68 10.23 -1.16
N ALA A 332 22.26 10.79 -0.10
CA ALA A 332 22.22 10.17 1.21
C ALA A 332 20.77 10.09 1.75
N HIS A 333 20.57 9.44 2.90
CA HIS A 333 19.25 9.29 3.52
C HIS A 333 18.87 10.55 4.31
N PRO A 334 17.58 10.96 4.40
CA PRO A 334 17.11 12.09 5.22
C PRO A 334 17.20 11.86 6.74
N SER A 335 18.04 10.95 7.23
CA SER A 335 18.34 10.84 8.67
C SER A 335 19.46 11.82 9.02
N PRO A 336 19.45 12.45 10.22
CA PRO A 336 20.43 13.48 10.55
C PRO A 336 21.88 12.99 10.51
N HIS A 337 22.13 11.72 10.83
CA HIS A 337 23.44 11.07 10.69
C HIS A 337 24.06 11.16 9.28
N SER A 338 23.23 11.38 8.25
CA SER A 338 23.63 11.53 6.86
C SER A 338 23.07 12.78 6.16
N PHE A 339 22.43 13.70 6.89
CA PHE A 339 21.84 14.91 6.31
C PHE A 339 22.92 15.81 5.69
N GLU A 340 23.86 16.27 6.52
CA GLU A 340 25.05 17.03 6.11
C GLU A 340 26.03 16.22 5.24
N LYS A 341 25.86 14.89 5.16
CA LYS A 341 26.72 13.98 4.37
C LYS A 341 26.16 13.73 2.96
N GLY A 342 25.34 14.64 2.46
CA GLY A 342 24.81 14.61 1.09
C GLY A 342 23.34 14.21 0.96
N PHE A 343 22.49 14.50 1.95
CA PHE A 343 21.05 14.75 1.66
C PHE A 343 20.80 16.25 1.54
N SER A 344 21.38 17.09 2.39
CA SER A 344 21.30 18.56 2.25
C SER A 344 21.92 19.01 0.92
N GLY A 345 21.28 19.96 0.22
CA GLY A 345 21.74 20.50 -1.06
C GLY A 345 21.65 19.51 -2.24
N ASN A 346 20.82 18.48 -2.12
CA ASN A 346 20.61 17.51 -3.20
C ASN A 346 19.79 18.10 -4.37
N GLY A 347 18.91 19.08 -4.13
CA GLY A 347 18.12 19.77 -5.15
C GLY A 347 17.08 18.90 -5.84
N HIS A 348 16.64 17.80 -5.21
CA HIS A 348 15.80 16.78 -5.84
C HIS A 348 14.39 17.28 -6.16
N PHE A 349 13.80 18.15 -5.34
CA PHE A 349 12.39 18.54 -5.49
C PHE A 349 12.17 19.42 -6.72
N LYS A 350 13.12 20.31 -7.00
CA LYS A 350 13.21 21.16 -8.18
C LYS A 350 13.63 20.35 -9.41
N LYS A 351 14.69 19.52 -9.34
CA LYS A 351 15.10 18.64 -10.45
C LYS A 351 13.96 17.70 -10.90
N ALA A 352 13.15 17.21 -9.94
CA ALA A 352 11.97 16.41 -10.25
C ALA A 352 10.90 17.23 -11.00
N ASN A 353 10.60 18.44 -10.54
CA ASN A 353 9.64 19.32 -11.20
C ASN A 353 10.10 19.78 -12.59
N GLU A 354 11.36 20.17 -12.75
CA GLU A 354 11.98 20.55 -14.03
C GLU A 354 11.85 19.42 -15.07
N TRP A 355 12.12 18.17 -14.67
CA TRP A 355 12.00 17.01 -15.55
C TRP A 355 10.54 16.65 -15.87
N LEU A 356 9.64 16.74 -14.89
CA LEU A 356 8.21 16.51 -15.10
C LEU A 356 7.60 17.55 -16.04
N GLU A 357 7.93 18.83 -15.83
CA GLU A 357 7.51 19.95 -16.67
C GLU A 357 8.03 19.79 -18.10
N THR A 358 9.32 19.49 -18.27
CA THR A 358 9.94 19.24 -19.59
C THR A 358 9.28 18.08 -20.33
N LYS A 359 8.85 17.02 -19.63
CA LYS A 359 8.38 15.78 -20.25
C LYS A 359 6.86 15.71 -20.46
N TYR A 360 6.08 16.41 -19.62
CA TYR A 360 4.63 16.28 -19.54
C TYR A 360 3.88 17.63 -19.53
N GLY A 361 4.59 18.76 -19.35
CA GLY A 361 4.03 20.10 -19.22
C GLY A 361 3.84 20.55 -17.77
N ALA A 362 3.53 21.84 -17.56
CA ALA A 362 3.46 22.46 -16.23
C ALA A 362 2.50 21.74 -15.26
N ASP A 363 1.33 21.28 -15.73
CA ASP A 363 0.33 20.51 -14.97
C ASP A 363 0.90 19.22 -14.33
N ALA A 364 2.04 18.73 -14.82
CA ALA A 364 2.70 17.54 -14.32
C ALA A 364 3.61 17.79 -13.11
N ARG A 365 3.89 19.04 -12.73
CA ARG A 365 4.66 19.35 -11.51
C ARG A 365 3.95 18.86 -10.24
N VAL A 366 4.72 18.65 -9.19
CA VAL A 366 4.22 18.48 -7.82
C VAL A 366 4.34 19.82 -7.11
N ASP A 367 3.26 20.28 -6.48
CA ASP A 367 3.36 21.34 -5.49
C ASP A 367 3.88 20.73 -4.19
N TRP A 368 5.19 20.90 -3.94
CA TRP A 368 5.84 20.42 -2.74
C TRP A 368 5.48 21.24 -1.50
N CYS A 369 4.97 22.46 -1.69
CA CYS A 369 4.66 23.41 -0.62
C CYS A 369 3.25 23.22 -0.06
N SER A 370 2.32 22.69 -0.86
CA SER A 370 0.95 22.35 -0.42
C SER A 370 0.93 21.02 0.34
N LEU A 371 0.70 21.11 1.66
CA LEU A 371 0.73 19.97 2.59
C LEU A 371 -0.52 19.84 3.49
N ASP A 372 -1.49 20.72 3.32
CA ASP A 372 -2.69 20.80 4.17
C ASP A 372 -3.84 19.87 3.73
#